data_AF-A0A183ERQ4-F1
#
_entry.id   AF-A0A183ERQ4-F1
#
_cell.length_a   1.000
_cell.length_b   1.000
_cell.length_c   1.000
_cell.angle_alpha   90.00
_cell.angle_beta   90.00
_cell.angle_gamma   90.00
#
_symmetry.space_group_name_H-M   'P 1'
#
loop_
_entity.id
_entity.type
_entity.pdbx_description
1 polymer ?
#
loop_
_entity_poly.entity_id
_entity_poly.type
_entity_poly.pdbx_seq_one_letter_code
_entity_poly.pdbx_strand_id
1 'polypeptide(L)'
;MRSSDKARFIIYQLWYPFVIMQVFLFCFADRRNVLLTDLNKKLNRSPELESSFLNRLTLWWFTPIPLLGSRKTLVISDLYQLNEGNAAAYLSSKWNNLWKSVEEDYHKRRRNYENAQRNVSQSKSKKKNGPKPPSIVWRLFLMFRFEVISAASVKILADVLQFASPFFLK
;
A
#
# COMPACT_ATOMS: atom_id res chain seq x y z
N MET A 1 26.77 3.09 41.05
CA MET A 1 26.05 2.99 39.75
C MET A 1 25.83 1.52 39.44
N ARG A 2 24.56 1.12 39.37
CA ARG A 2 24.10 -0.27 39.27
C ARG A 2 24.60 -0.85 37.95
N SER A 3 24.99 -2.13 37.88
CA SER A 3 25.47 -2.73 36.61
C SER A 3 24.47 -2.54 35.46
N SER A 4 23.19 -2.46 35.79
CA SER A 4 22.08 -2.14 34.89
C SER A 4 22.17 -0.75 34.24
N ASP A 5 22.69 0.26 34.94
CA ASP A 5 22.82 1.63 34.40
C ASP A 5 23.95 1.70 33.36
N LYS A 6 25.05 0.98 33.62
CA LYS A 6 26.18 0.85 32.69
C LYS A 6 25.76 0.12 31.42
N ALA A 7 24.98 -0.96 31.55
CA ALA A 7 24.45 -1.70 30.40
C ALA A 7 23.52 -0.83 29.53
N ARG A 8 22.60 -0.07 30.15
CA ARG A 8 21.73 0.86 29.43
C ARG A 8 22.52 1.92 28.67
N PHE A 9 23.53 2.51 29.31
CA PHE A 9 24.38 3.51 28.68
C PHE A 9 25.09 2.96 27.43
N ILE A 10 25.67 1.75 27.52
CA ILE A 10 26.35 1.10 26.39
C ILE A 10 25.35 0.81 25.26
N ILE A 11 24.17 0.31 25.58
CA ILE A 11 23.12 0.02 24.59
C ILE A 11 22.70 1.31 23.87
N TYR A 12 22.46 2.41 24.59
CA TYR A 12 22.12 3.70 23.96
C TYR A 12 23.25 4.22 23.07
N GLN A 13 24.49 4.14 23.56
CA GLN A 13 25.66 4.60 22.82
C GLN A 13 25.88 3.84 21.50
N LEU A 14 25.50 2.56 21.43
CA LEU A 14 25.54 1.76 20.20
C LEU A 14 24.30 1.92 19.32
N TRP A 15 23.12 2.11 19.94
CA TRP A 15 21.84 2.23 19.23
C TRP A 15 21.78 3.49 18.36
N TYR A 16 22.12 4.65 18.91
CA TYR A 16 22.05 5.93 18.17
C TYR A 16 22.89 5.97 16.89
N PRO A 17 24.19 5.61 16.89
CA PRO A 17 24.98 5.60 15.65
C PRO A 17 24.50 4.53 14.67
N PHE A 18 24.00 3.38 15.14
CA PHE A 18 23.43 2.36 14.27
C PHE A 18 22.19 2.86 13.53
N VAL A 19 21.30 3.59 14.22
CA VAL A 19 20.13 4.24 13.61
C VAL A 19 20.55 5.30 12.59
N ILE A 20 21.54 6.15 12.91
CA ILE A 20 22.06 7.15 11.96
C ILE A 20 22.66 6.46 10.73
N MET A 21 23.44 5.40 10.91
CA MET A 21 24.02 4.63 9.82
C MET A 21 22.94 3.98 8.96
N GLN A 22 21.88 3.43 9.56
CA GLN A 22 20.75 2.85 8.85
C GLN A 22 20.00 3.90 8.02
N VAL A 23 19.72 5.07 8.58
CA VAL A 23 19.09 6.17 7.85
C VAL A 23 19.97 6.60 6.68
N PHE A 24 21.27 6.73 6.90
CA PHE A 24 22.23 7.08 5.85
C PHE A 24 22.26 6.04 4.73
N LEU A 25 22.27 4.75 5.06
CA LEU A 25 22.20 3.67 4.07
C LEU A 25 20.92 3.72 3.24
N PHE A 26 19.77 4.04 3.86
CA PHE A 26 18.51 4.21 3.11
C PHE A 26 18.50 5.43 2.17
N CYS A 27 19.36 6.42 2.39
CA CYS A 27 19.48 7.57 1.49
C CYS A 27 20.08 7.17 0.12
N PHE A 28 20.96 6.18 0.08
CA PHE A 28 21.63 5.74 -1.16
C PHE A 28 20.82 4.67 -1.87
N ALA A 29 20.76 4.76 -3.20
CA ALA A 29 20.11 3.75 -4.03
C ALA A 29 20.95 2.47 -4.06
N ASP A 30 20.29 1.32 -4.02
CA ASP A 30 20.95 0.03 -4.25
C ASP A 30 21.63 -0.02 -5.62
N ARG A 31 22.73 -0.77 -5.72
CA ARG A 31 23.52 -0.89 -6.96
C ARG A 31 22.68 -1.58 -8.04
N ARG A 32 22.35 -0.82 -9.10
CA ARG A 32 21.51 -1.32 -10.21
C ARG A 32 22.30 -2.11 -11.25
N ASN A 33 21.65 -3.14 -11.81
CA ASN A 33 22.12 -3.84 -13.00
C ASN A 33 22.02 -2.94 -14.24
N VAL A 34 23.15 -2.71 -14.92
CA VAL A 34 23.25 -1.80 -16.07
C VAL A 34 22.29 -2.20 -17.21
N LEU A 35 22.14 -3.50 -17.47
CA LEU A 35 21.23 -4.01 -18.52
C LEU A 35 19.76 -3.64 -18.27
N LEU A 36 19.29 -3.72 -17.02
CA LEU A 36 17.91 -3.36 -16.68
C LEU A 36 17.69 -1.85 -16.79
N THR A 37 18.73 -1.05 -16.53
CA THR A 37 18.70 0.40 -16.69
C THR A 37 18.40 0.81 -18.13
N ASP A 38 19.09 0.20 -19.09
CA ASP A 38 18.94 0.53 -20.51
C ASP A 38 17.58 0.08 -21.06
N LEU A 39 17.10 -1.08 -20.63
CA LEU A 39 15.75 -1.54 -20.99
C LEU A 39 14.67 -0.61 -20.45
N ASN A 40 14.77 -0.20 -19.19
CA ASN A 40 13.79 0.69 -18.56
C ASN A 40 13.80 2.08 -19.21
N LYS A 41 14.98 2.58 -19.60
CA LYS A 41 15.11 3.84 -20.33
C LYS A 41 14.51 3.75 -21.74
N LYS A 42 14.67 2.63 -22.44
CA LYS A 42 14.09 2.41 -23.77
C LYS A 42 12.56 2.30 -23.72
N LEU A 43 12.01 1.76 -22.64
CA LEU A 43 10.57 1.56 -22.45
C LEU A 43 9.86 2.72 -21.73
N ASN A 44 10.55 3.83 -21.43
CA ASN A 44 10.04 4.92 -20.60
C ASN A 44 9.34 4.44 -19.31
N ARG A 45 9.90 3.43 -18.64
CA ARG A 45 9.35 2.98 -17.35
C ARG A 45 9.60 4.01 -16.26
N SER A 46 8.65 4.14 -15.34
CA SER A 46 8.80 5.02 -14.20
C SER A 46 9.99 4.59 -13.33
N PRO A 47 10.92 5.51 -13.01
CA PRO A 47 12.02 5.24 -12.10
C PRO A 47 11.59 5.23 -10.62
N GLU A 48 10.31 5.44 -10.30
CA GLU A 48 9.79 5.53 -8.93
C GLU A 48 10.19 4.32 -8.05
N LEU A 49 9.97 3.10 -8.54
CA LEU A 49 10.25 1.87 -7.78
C LEU A 49 11.75 1.57 -7.66
N GLU A 50 12.57 2.09 -8.57
CA GLU A 50 14.02 1.91 -8.57
C GLU A 50 14.77 3.06 -7.89
N SER A 51 14.06 4.11 -7.49
CA SER A 51 14.64 5.28 -6.85
C SER A 51 15.01 5.00 -5.39
N SER A 52 16.02 5.70 -4.86
CA SER A 52 16.35 5.61 -3.43
C SER A 52 15.17 6.04 -2.56
N PHE A 53 15.16 5.62 -1.30
CA PHE A 53 14.06 5.93 -0.39
C PHE A 53 13.78 7.43 -0.29
N LEU A 54 14.84 8.25 -0.14
CA LEU A 54 14.69 9.70 -0.10
C LEU A 54 14.20 10.28 -1.42
N ASN A 55 14.69 9.78 -2.56
CA ASN A 55 14.25 10.24 -3.87
C ASN A 55 12.76 9.94 -4.09
N ARG A 56 12.28 8.79 -3.61
CA ARG A 56 10.85 8.43 -3.61
C ARG A 56 10.04 9.32 -2.66
N LEU A 57 10.56 9.60 -1.47
CA LEU A 57 9.89 10.42 -0.45
C LEU A 57 9.72 11.88 -0.89
N THR A 58 10.75 12.48 -1.50
CA THR A 58 10.71 13.86 -1.98
C THR A 58 10.13 14.01 -3.38
N LEU A 59 9.71 12.90 -4.01
CA LEU A 59 9.24 12.83 -5.40
C LEU A 59 10.26 13.39 -6.41
N TRP A 60 11.55 13.35 -6.08
CA TRP A 60 12.58 13.98 -6.89
C TRP A 60 12.73 13.31 -8.27
N TRP A 61 12.42 12.03 -8.38
CA TRP A 61 12.43 11.26 -9.61
C TRP A 61 11.46 11.81 -10.67
N PHE A 62 10.42 12.54 -10.24
CA PHE A 62 9.42 13.14 -11.13
C PHE A 62 9.84 14.51 -11.68
N THR A 63 10.83 15.18 -11.06
CA THR A 63 11.35 16.52 -11.45
C THR A 63 11.63 16.72 -12.95
N PRO A 64 12.13 15.72 -13.71
CA PRO A 64 12.35 15.88 -15.14
C PRO A 64 11.09 16.19 -15.94
N ILE A 65 9.92 15.70 -15.53
CA ILE A 65 8.65 15.87 -16.26
C ILE A 65 8.15 17.32 -16.21
N PRO A 66 8.02 17.97 -15.03
CA PRO A 66 7.69 19.40 -14.96
C PRO A 66 8.70 20.29 -15.71
N LEU A 67 10.00 19.97 -15.63
CA LEU A 67 11.02 20.73 -16.34
C LEU A 67 10.87 20.61 -17.87
N LEU A 68 10.53 19.41 -18.37
CA LEU A 68 10.23 19.20 -19.79
C LEU A 68 8.97 19.95 -20.20
N GLY A 69 7.92 19.91 -19.38
CA GLY A 69 6.67 20.65 -19.61
C GLY A 69 6.86 22.16 -19.66
N SER A 70 7.83 22.69 -18.92
CA SER A 70 8.21 24.12 -19.02
C SER A 70 8.90 24.47 -20.34
N ARG A 71 9.53 23.51 -21.02
CA ARG A 71 10.29 23.74 -22.26
C ARG A 71 9.51 23.38 -23.52
N LYS A 72 8.57 22.44 -23.43
CA LYS A 72 7.80 21.89 -24.55
C LYS A 72 6.44 21.40 -24.05
N THR A 73 5.41 21.53 -24.89
CA THR A 73 4.12 20.86 -24.66
C THR A 73 4.30 19.35 -24.56
N LEU A 74 3.86 18.77 -23.44
CA LEU A 74 4.01 17.35 -23.15
C LEU A 74 3.18 16.50 -24.12
N VAL A 75 3.79 15.43 -24.62
CA VAL A 75 3.13 14.38 -25.42
C VAL A 75 3.06 13.10 -24.57
N ILE A 76 2.11 12.22 -24.86
CA ILE A 76 1.95 10.94 -24.14
C ILE A 76 3.22 10.09 -24.17
N SER A 77 3.99 10.15 -25.26
CA SER A 77 5.29 9.47 -25.39
C SER A 77 6.35 9.96 -24.41
N ASP A 78 6.23 11.20 -23.93
CA ASP A 78 7.17 11.85 -23.02
C ASP A 78 6.88 11.49 -21.55
N LEU A 79 5.72 10.86 -21.27
CA LEU A 79 5.32 10.43 -19.94
C LEU A 79 5.84 9.03 -19.61
N TYR A 80 6.03 8.79 -18.31
CA TYR A 80 6.38 7.46 -17.83
C TYR A 80 5.22 6.47 -17.97
N GLN A 81 5.55 5.23 -18.28
CA GLN A 81 4.60 4.13 -18.19
C GLN A 81 4.19 3.88 -16.73
N LEU A 82 2.92 3.51 -16.56
CA LEU A 82 2.37 3.17 -15.26
C LEU A 82 3.05 1.93 -14.68
N ASN A 83 3.34 1.95 -13.37
CA ASN A 83 3.90 0.81 -12.67
C ASN A 83 2.97 -0.42 -12.79
N GLU A 84 3.57 -1.60 -12.93
CA GLU A 84 2.83 -2.85 -13.13
C GLU A 84 1.84 -3.14 -11.98
N GLY A 85 2.21 -2.79 -10.74
CA GLY A 85 1.33 -2.93 -9.56
C GLY A 85 0.09 -2.02 -9.57
N ASN A 86 0.12 -0.93 -10.33
CA ASN A 86 -0.98 0.01 -10.46
C ASN A 86 -1.77 -0.20 -11.77
N ALA A 87 -1.32 -1.11 -12.63
CA ALA A 87 -1.98 -1.39 -13.89
C ALA A 87 -3.36 -2.05 -13.67
N ALA A 88 -4.33 -1.66 -14.49
CA ALA A 88 -5.69 -2.21 -14.43
C ALA A 88 -5.72 -3.74 -14.62
N ALA A 89 -4.85 -4.28 -15.47
CA ALA A 89 -4.72 -5.73 -15.66
C ALA A 89 -4.33 -6.48 -14.37
N TYR A 90 -3.37 -5.93 -13.62
CA TYR A 90 -2.96 -6.50 -12.34
C TYR A 90 -4.06 -6.36 -11.27
N LEU A 91 -4.65 -5.16 -11.15
CA LEU A 91 -5.69 -4.88 -10.16
C LEU A 91 -6.96 -5.70 -10.39
N SER A 92 -7.40 -5.83 -11.65
CA SER A 92 -8.57 -6.65 -12.01
C SER A 92 -8.34 -8.13 -11.73
N SER A 93 -7.15 -8.66 -12.05
CA SER A 93 -6.80 -10.04 -11.70
C SER A 93 -6.81 -10.28 -10.19
N LYS A 94 -6.19 -9.36 -9.42
CA LYS A 94 -6.19 -9.41 -7.96
C LYS A 94 -7.59 -9.34 -7.36
N TRP A 95 -8.46 -8.48 -7.89
CA TRP A 95 -9.87 -8.39 -7.49
C TRP A 95 -10.62 -9.68 -7.80
N ASN A 96 -10.49 -10.20 -9.02
CA ASN A 96 -11.18 -11.41 -9.46
C ASN A 96 -10.84 -12.61 -8.57
N ASN A 97 -9.56 -12.76 -8.21
CA ASN A 97 -9.13 -13.83 -7.29
C ASN A 97 -9.76 -13.68 -5.90
N LEU A 98 -9.86 -12.45 -5.39
CA LEU A 98 -10.50 -12.17 -4.09
C LEU A 98 -12.02 -12.38 -4.13
N TRP A 99 -12.66 -12.00 -5.24
CA TRP A 99 -14.12 -12.03 -5.39
C TRP A 99 -14.66 -13.42 -5.66
N LYS A 100 -14.01 -14.20 -6.54
CA LYS A 100 -14.46 -15.56 -6.92
C LYS A 100 -14.66 -16.48 -5.71
N SER A 101 -13.69 -16.52 -4.79
CA SER A 101 -13.80 -17.34 -3.57
C SER A 101 -15.04 -16.97 -2.72
N VAL A 102 -15.38 -15.69 -2.67
CA VAL A 102 -16.48 -15.17 -1.85
C VAL A 102 -17.83 -15.41 -2.51
N GLU A 103 -17.85 -15.27 -3.84
CA GLU A 103 -19.00 -15.54 -4.68
C GLU A 103 -19.38 -17.02 -4.62
N GLU A 104 -18.42 -17.93 -4.78
CA GLU A 104 -18.62 -19.39 -4.65
C GLU A 104 -19.18 -19.77 -3.27
N ASP A 105 -18.60 -19.21 -2.21
CA ASP A 105 -19.07 -19.39 -0.83
C ASP A 105 -20.51 -18.89 -0.63
N TYR A 106 -20.85 -17.74 -1.21
CA TYR A 106 -22.20 -17.20 -1.17
C TYR A 106 -23.19 -18.09 -1.91
N HIS A 107 -22.84 -18.56 -3.11
CA HIS A 107 -23.68 -19.48 -3.88
C HIS A 107 -23.87 -20.82 -3.18
N LYS A 108 -22.83 -21.33 -2.49
CA LYS A 108 -22.94 -22.54 -1.66
C LYS A 108 -23.89 -22.34 -0.48
N ARG A 109 -23.76 -21.22 0.25
CA ARG A 109 -24.67 -20.86 1.36
C ARG A 109 -26.11 -20.68 0.89
N ARG A 110 -26.30 -20.08 -0.28
CA ARG A 110 -27.62 -19.88 -0.90
C ARG A 110 -28.28 -21.21 -1.28
N ARG A 111 -27.56 -22.11 -1.96
CA ARG A 111 -28.08 -23.46 -2.28
C ARG A 111 -28.45 -24.24 -1.03
N ASN A 112 -27.62 -24.20 0.01
CA ASN A 112 -27.90 -24.88 1.28
C ASN A 112 -29.14 -24.30 1.99
N TYR A 113 -29.31 -22.98 1.95
CA TYR A 113 -30.49 -22.32 2.50
C TYR A 113 -31.77 -22.69 1.74
N GLU A 114 -31.73 -22.69 0.41
CA GLU A 114 -32.86 -23.10 -0.43
C GLU A 114 -33.29 -24.56 -0.16
N ASN A 115 -32.32 -25.48 -0.02
CA ASN A 115 -32.59 -26.88 0.35
C ASN A 115 -33.15 -27.02 1.77
N ALA A 116 -32.60 -26.29 2.75
CA ALA A 116 -33.11 -26.29 4.12
C ALA A 116 -34.54 -25.73 4.20
N GLN A 117 -34.86 -24.71 3.40
CA GLN A 117 -36.19 -24.11 3.35
C GLN A 117 -37.21 -25.04 2.69
N ARG A 118 -36.83 -25.84 1.69
CA ARG A 118 -37.67 -26.92 1.13
C ARG A 118 -38.06 -27.94 2.20
N ASN A 119 -37.11 -28.40 3.01
CA ASN A 119 -37.36 -29.36 4.10
C ASN A 119 -38.20 -28.77 5.24
N VAL A 120 -38.03 -27.47 5.56
CA VAL A 120 -38.83 -26.76 6.57
C VAL A 120 -40.25 -26.47 6.05
N SER A 121 -40.49 -26.39 4.74
CA SER A 121 -41.86 -26.20 4.23
C SER A 121 -42.76 -27.43 4.46
N GLN A 122 -42.16 -28.62 4.67
CA GLN A 122 -42.86 -29.84 5.12
C GLN A 122 -43.12 -29.89 6.64
N SER A 123 -42.45 -29.06 7.45
CA SER A 123 -42.51 -29.05 8.91
C SER A 123 -42.82 -27.63 9.39
N LYS A 124 -44.06 -27.36 9.86
CA LYS A 124 -44.61 -26.03 10.23
C LYS A 124 -43.75 -25.19 11.21
N SER A 125 -42.56 -24.76 10.81
CA SER A 125 -41.56 -24.04 11.60
C SER A 125 -41.17 -22.74 10.91
N LYS A 126 -40.82 -21.72 11.72
CA LYS A 126 -40.60 -20.33 11.29
C LYS A 126 -39.52 -20.20 10.20
N LYS A 127 -39.83 -19.41 9.17
CA LYS A 127 -38.93 -19.03 8.06
C LYS A 127 -37.73 -18.24 8.61
N LYS A 128 -36.50 -18.78 8.50
CA LYS A 128 -35.26 -18.03 8.78
C LYS A 128 -34.94 -17.09 7.63
N ASN A 129 -34.31 -15.94 7.90
CA ASN A 129 -33.85 -15.01 6.85
C ASN A 129 -32.74 -15.65 5.98
N GLY A 130 -32.73 -15.34 4.68
CA GLY A 130 -31.76 -15.85 3.72
C GLY A 130 -30.32 -15.40 3.98
N PRO A 131 -29.32 -16.01 3.32
CA PRO A 131 -27.93 -15.63 3.48
C PRO A 131 -27.70 -14.20 2.97
N LYS A 132 -27.04 -13.38 3.79
CA LYS A 132 -26.70 -11.99 3.45
C LYS A 132 -25.71 -11.98 2.26
N PRO A 133 -25.90 -11.10 1.27
CA PRO A 133 -24.96 -10.97 0.16
C PRO A 133 -23.59 -10.51 0.66
N PRO A 134 -22.51 -10.87 -0.04
CA PRO A 134 -21.17 -10.40 0.32
C PRO A 134 -21.06 -8.88 0.14
N SER A 135 -20.41 -8.21 1.09
CA SER A 135 -20.17 -6.76 1.02
C SER A 135 -19.02 -6.44 0.07
N ILE A 136 -19.32 -5.67 -0.99
CA ILE A 136 -18.32 -5.17 -1.94
C ILE A 136 -17.35 -4.21 -1.25
N VAL A 137 -17.87 -3.28 -0.45
CA VAL A 137 -17.08 -2.25 0.26
C VAL A 137 -16.03 -2.89 1.17
N TRP A 138 -16.42 -3.95 1.89
CA TRP A 138 -15.48 -4.67 2.75
C TRP A 138 -14.35 -5.36 1.95
N ARG A 139 -14.68 -5.93 0.78
CA ARG A 139 -13.68 -6.58 -0.08
C ARG A 139 -12.76 -5.57 -0.75
N LEU A 140 -13.29 -4.42 -1.12
CA LEU A 140 -12.50 -3.31 -1.64
C LEU A 140 -11.52 -2.81 -0.57
N PHE A 141 -12.00 -2.59 0.65
CA PHE A 141 -11.15 -2.26 1.80
C PHE A 141 -10.07 -3.32 2.04
N LEU A 142 -10.42 -4.60 1.99
CA LEU A 142 -9.47 -5.71 2.17
C LEU A 142 -8.39 -5.75 1.07
N MET A 143 -8.75 -5.44 -0.18
CA MET A 143 -7.84 -5.38 -1.33
C MET A 143 -6.79 -4.28 -1.17
N PHE A 144 -7.20 -3.11 -0.64
CA PHE A 144 -6.36 -1.93 -0.46
C PHE A 144 -5.95 -1.67 0.99
N ARG A 145 -6.07 -2.67 1.88
CA ARG A 145 -5.90 -2.47 3.34
C ARG A 145 -4.58 -1.81 3.72
N PHE A 146 -3.48 -2.19 3.07
CA PHE A 146 -2.17 -1.64 3.40
C PHE A 146 -2.04 -0.18 2.98
N GLU A 147 -2.61 0.20 1.83
CA GLU A 147 -2.65 1.57 1.34
C GLU A 147 -3.54 2.46 2.23
N VAL A 148 -4.71 1.94 2.63
CA VAL A 148 -5.61 2.69 3.50
C VAL A 148 -5.04 2.86 4.90
N ILE A 149 -4.45 1.80 5.47
CA ILE A 149 -3.82 1.86 6.80
C ILE A 149 -2.60 2.77 6.78
N SER A 150 -1.75 2.72 5.76
CA SER A 150 -0.57 3.59 5.65
C SER A 150 -0.99 5.06 5.53
N ALA A 151 -1.95 5.36 4.65
CA ALA A 151 -2.48 6.71 4.49
C ALA A 151 -3.13 7.24 5.78
N ALA A 152 -3.93 6.42 6.45
CA ALA A 152 -4.52 6.78 7.75
C ALA A 152 -3.44 7.04 8.82
N SER A 153 -2.39 6.21 8.86
CA SER A 153 -1.29 6.36 9.82
C SER A 153 -0.52 7.67 9.60
N VAL A 154 -0.17 7.97 8.34
CA VAL A 154 0.51 9.23 7.98
C VAL A 154 -0.38 10.43 8.31
N LYS A 155 -1.68 10.32 8.06
CA LYS A 155 -2.64 11.39 8.38
C LYS A 155 -2.74 11.64 9.88
N ILE A 156 -2.86 10.59 10.69
CA ILE A 156 -2.88 10.70 12.16
C ILE A 156 -1.59 11.35 12.67
N LEU A 157 -0.44 10.93 12.15
CA LEU A 157 0.84 11.53 12.52
C LEU A 157 0.88 13.03 12.19
N ALA A 158 0.45 13.40 10.98
CA ALA A 158 0.36 14.80 10.56
C ALA A 158 -0.58 15.62 11.47
N ASP A 159 -1.72 15.06 11.87
CA ASP A 159 -2.66 15.71 12.78
C ASP A 159 -2.04 15.90 14.18
N VAL A 160 -1.32 14.90 14.70
CA VAL A 160 -0.58 15.02 15.98
C VAL A 160 0.49 16.10 15.92
N LEU A 161 1.27 16.17 14.83
CA LEU A 161 2.25 17.23 14.59
C LEU A 161 1.60 18.62 14.55
N GLN A 162 0.43 18.74 13.94
CA GLN A 162 -0.33 19.99 13.91
C GLN A 162 -0.74 20.43 15.32
N PHE A 163 -1.16 19.50 16.19
CA PHE A 163 -1.45 19.79 17.60
C PHE A 163 -0.20 20.12 18.42
N ALA A 164 0.98 19.67 17.99
CA ALA A 164 2.25 20.00 18.63
C ALA A 164 2.74 21.41 18.30
N SER A 165 2.35 21.99 17.16
CA SER A 165 2.75 23.35 16.75
C SER A 165 2.57 24.44 17.81
N PRO A 166 1.46 24.54 18.57
CA PRO A 166 1.32 25.53 19.66
C PRO A 166 2.27 25.29 20.85
N PHE A 167 2.82 24.08 21.04
CA PHE A 167 3.80 23.82 22.09
C PHE A 167 5.20 24.32 21.73
N PHE A 168 5.52 24.43 20.43
CA PHE A 168 6.79 24.97 19.94
C PHE A 168 6.80 26.50 19.83
N LEU A 169 5.62 27.13 19.80
CA LEU A 169 5.48 28.59 19.68
C LEU A 169 5.42 29.33 21.03
N LYS A 170 5.57 28.60 22.15
CA LYS A 170 5.76 29.15 23.51
C LYS A 170 7.24 29.12 23.87
#